data_AF-A0ABC9XT07-F1
#
_entry.id   AF-A0ABC9XT07-F1
#
_cell.length_a   1.000
_cell.length_b   1.000
_cell.length_c   1.000
_cell.angle_alpha   90.00
_cell.angle_beta   90.00
_cell.angle_gamma   90.00
#
_symmetry.space_group_name_H-M   'P 1'
#
loop_
_entity.id
_entity.type
_entity.pdbx_description
1 polymer ?
#
loop_
_entity_poly.entity_id
_entity_poly.type
_entity_poly.pdbx_seq_one_letter_code
_entity_poly.pdbx_strand_id
1 'polypeptide(L)'
;MAEPGSPAVPLSPASRSTHRHAGEHLEEGEWGRAPTKRHGPGTEATTSPEDAAIQDGRACTAPPRPVSDEALRRRLQALGDDPGPVTELTRRLYLRRLEELVRGPRGRSAGHSPELAAALRTGHVPDCAQDELALARQFDRPDRSRRWREGLVKSSFNYLLLDPRTTQNLPLRSHRLSPAKCFRTFVKAIFYVGKGTRARPYCHLAEALSQHRAGTQKGCPKVRRILEIWASGQGVISVHCFQSTVPAEAYTREGCLVEALGLQTITNQRKGNCYGVAASWPAERRRRLGVHMLHRAMRIFLAEGERQLRPADIQGGR
;
A
#
# COMPACT_ATOMS: atom_id res chain seq x y z
N MET A 1 -75.44 45.74 4.58
CA MET A 1 -74.11 45.34 5.08
C MET A 1 -73.35 44.73 3.92
N ALA A 2 -72.10 45.11 3.71
CA ALA A 2 -71.32 44.76 2.53
C ALA A 2 -69.94 44.23 2.93
N GLU A 3 -69.50 43.16 2.28
CA GLU A 3 -68.16 42.57 2.39
C GLU A 3 -67.33 43.00 1.17
N PRO A 4 -66.20 43.73 1.32
CA PRO A 4 -65.40 44.21 0.20
C PRO A 4 -64.01 43.56 0.06
N GLY A 5 -63.54 43.46 -1.19
CA GLY A 5 -62.13 43.73 -1.52
C GLY A 5 -61.14 42.57 -1.60
N SER A 6 -60.77 42.20 -2.83
CA SER A 6 -59.38 41.75 -3.13
C SER A 6 -58.47 42.98 -3.25
N PRO A 7 -57.14 42.89 -3.02
CA PRO A 7 -56.26 42.72 -4.18
C PRO A 7 -54.84 42.10 -3.97
N ALA A 8 -54.24 41.73 -5.11
CA ALA A 8 -52.81 41.84 -5.48
C ALA A 8 -51.70 40.95 -4.84
N VAL A 9 -50.71 40.68 -5.71
CA VAL A 9 -49.49 39.85 -5.54
C VAL A 9 -48.28 40.73 -5.23
N PRO A 10 -47.19 40.18 -4.67
CA PRO A 10 -45.88 40.47 -5.27
C PRO A 10 -45.01 39.23 -5.54
N LEU A 11 -44.25 39.30 -6.64
CA LEU A 11 -43.26 38.30 -7.07
C LEU A 11 -41.85 38.65 -6.55
N SER A 12 -41.18 37.67 -5.94
CA SER A 12 -39.70 37.56 -5.83
C SER A 12 -38.95 38.65 -5.02
N PRO A 13 -37.73 38.34 -4.53
CA PRO A 13 -36.55 38.49 -5.39
C PRO A 13 -35.58 37.31 -5.34
N ALA A 14 -34.82 37.13 -6.43
CA ALA A 14 -33.73 36.17 -6.49
C ALA A 14 -32.52 36.65 -5.66
N SER A 15 -32.13 35.87 -4.64
CA SER A 15 -30.86 36.06 -3.95
C SER A 15 -29.74 35.29 -4.67
N ARG A 16 -29.00 36.02 -5.53
CA ARG A 16 -27.66 35.59 -5.96
C ARG A 16 -26.77 35.44 -4.72
N SER A 17 -26.48 34.21 -4.31
CA SER A 17 -25.44 33.93 -3.30
C SER A 17 -24.16 33.45 -3.98
N THR A 18 -23.25 34.38 -4.21
CA THR A 18 -21.92 34.16 -4.78
C THR A 18 -20.95 33.61 -3.75
N HIS A 19 -21.05 32.32 -3.42
CA HIS A 19 -20.00 31.65 -2.62
C HIS A 19 -18.91 31.05 -3.49
N ARG A 20 -17.91 31.91 -3.70
CA ARG A 20 -16.51 31.68 -4.11
C ARG A 20 -16.07 30.21 -3.99
N HIS A 21 -15.54 29.68 -5.09
CA HIS A 21 -14.64 28.52 -5.05
C HIS A 21 -13.44 28.87 -4.16
N ALA A 22 -13.39 28.32 -2.95
CA ALA A 22 -12.16 28.21 -2.19
C ALA A 22 -11.30 27.14 -2.85
N GLY A 23 -10.35 27.56 -3.69
CA GLY A 23 -9.31 26.67 -4.19
C GLY A 23 -8.41 26.26 -3.04
N GLU A 24 -8.50 25.00 -2.60
CA GLU A 24 -7.60 24.47 -1.58
C GLU A 24 -6.19 24.37 -2.17
N HIS A 25 -5.24 25.07 -1.54
CA HIS A 25 -3.83 25.12 -1.93
C HIS A 25 -3.22 23.72 -2.04
N LEU A 26 -2.62 23.42 -3.20
CA LEU A 26 -1.61 22.39 -3.35
C LEU A 26 -0.25 23.04 -3.08
N GLU A 27 0.36 22.75 -1.93
CA GLU A 27 1.77 23.09 -1.69
C GLU A 27 2.66 22.08 -2.42
N GLU A 28 3.08 22.42 -3.64
CA GLU A 28 4.19 21.77 -4.32
C GLU A 28 5.49 22.51 -4.01
N GLY A 29 6.41 21.84 -3.31
CA GLY A 29 7.73 22.39 -3.01
C GLY A 29 8.65 22.31 -4.22
N GLU A 30 9.10 23.46 -4.71
CA GLU A 30 10.10 23.58 -5.77
C GLU A 30 11.47 23.03 -5.32
N TRP A 31 12.18 22.33 -6.22
CA TRP A 31 13.63 22.12 -6.09
C TRP A 31 14.35 22.58 -7.36
N GLY A 32 15.23 23.57 -7.21
CA GLY A 32 15.97 24.18 -8.30
C GLY A 32 17.17 23.34 -8.78
N ARG A 33 17.29 23.27 -10.12
CA ARG A 33 18.51 23.30 -10.95
C ARG A 33 19.84 22.76 -10.36
N ALA A 34 20.39 21.73 -11.01
CA ALA A 34 21.84 21.52 -11.12
C ALA A 34 22.45 22.47 -12.20
N PRO A 35 23.75 22.80 -12.11
CA PRO A 35 24.80 22.09 -12.86
C PRO A 35 26.10 21.90 -12.00
N THR A 36 27.25 21.33 -12.41
CA THR A 36 27.88 21.12 -13.74
C THR A 36 28.91 19.97 -13.69
N LYS A 37 29.34 19.47 -14.87
CA LYS A 37 30.43 18.48 -15.08
C LYS A 37 31.81 18.91 -14.52
N ARG A 38 32.68 17.94 -14.18
CA ARG A 38 34.12 17.90 -14.55
C ARG A 38 34.59 16.45 -14.84
N HIS A 39 35.74 16.31 -15.51
CA HIS A 39 36.24 15.10 -16.20
C HIS A 39 37.14 14.17 -15.32
N GLY A 40 37.47 12.97 -15.84
CA GLY A 40 38.43 11.99 -15.26
C GLY A 40 39.91 12.34 -15.49
N PRO A 41 40.87 11.39 -15.73
CA PRO A 41 40.81 9.92 -15.90
C PRO A 41 41.12 9.16 -14.58
N GLY A 42 41.39 7.84 -14.49
CA GLY A 42 41.36 6.71 -15.45
C GLY A 42 42.71 5.97 -15.64
N THR A 43 42.73 4.62 -15.62
CA THR A 43 43.91 3.75 -15.89
C THR A 43 43.46 2.33 -16.29
N GLU A 44 44.18 1.69 -17.22
CA GLU A 44 43.94 0.31 -17.70
C GLU A 44 44.83 -0.70 -16.95
N ALA A 45 44.40 -1.97 -16.85
CA ALA A 45 45.29 -3.14 -16.91
C ALA A 45 44.52 -4.46 -17.12
N THR A 46 44.92 -5.20 -18.15
CA THR A 46 44.41 -6.50 -18.60
C THR A 46 44.95 -7.67 -17.75
N THR A 47 44.19 -8.76 -17.56
CA THR A 47 44.63 -10.18 -17.79
C THR A 47 43.58 -11.23 -17.35
N SER A 48 43.64 -12.38 -18.00
CA SER A 48 42.95 -13.67 -17.73
C SER A 48 43.95 -14.79 -18.13
N PRO A 49 43.67 -16.11 -18.05
CA PRO A 49 42.53 -16.86 -17.48
C PRO A 49 43.01 -18.06 -16.59
N GLU A 50 42.15 -19.09 -16.44
CA GLU A 50 42.43 -20.48 -15.97
C GLU A 50 42.63 -20.63 -14.44
N ASP A 51 42.03 -21.60 -13.72
CA ASP A 51 41.97 -23.04 -14.01
C ASP A 51 40.76 -23.77 -13.33
N ALA A 52 40.69 -25.11 -13.47
CA ALA A 52 39.51 -25.95 -13.22
C ALA A 52 39.28 -26.46 -11.78
N ALA A 53 38.07 -26.99 -11.51
CA ALA A 53 37.80 -28.32 -10.92
C ALA A 53 36.51 -28.43 -10.06
N ILE A 54 35.77 -29.49 -10.38
CA ILE A 54 34.56 -30.07 -9.77
C ILE A 54 34.77 -30.48 -8.29
N GLN A 55 33.76 -30.28 -7.41
CA GLN A 55 33.23 -31.38 -6.56
C GLN A 55 31.91 -31.08 -5.82
N ASP A 56 31.13 -32.17 -5.67
CA ASP A 56 29.83 -32.27 -4.99
C ASP A 56 30.00 -32.53 -3.48
N GLY A 57 29.02 -32.19 -2.65
CA GLY A 57 29.25 -32.01 -1.20
C GLY A 57 28.02 -31.92 -0.29
N ARG A 58 27.04 -32.81 -0.46
CA ARG A 58 26.05 -33.30 0.54
C ARG A 58 25.97 -32.54 1.90
N ALA A 59 24.87 -31.81 2.11
CA ALA A 59 24.60 -31.11 3.37
C ALA A 59 24.43 -32.06 4.58
N CYS A 60 25.19 -31.80 5.66
CA CYS A 60 25.03 -32.45 6.96
C CYS A 60 24.44 -31.47 7.98
N THR A 61 23.21 -31.72 8.44
CA THR A 61 22.54 -30.92 9.48
C THR A 61 23.01 -31.31 10.88
N ALA A 62 23.99 -30.59 11.42
CA ALA A 62 24.34 -30.63 12.84
C ALA A 62 23.63 -29.50 13.62
N PRO A 63 23.31 -29.68 14.91
CA PRO A 63 22.78 -28.59 15.74
C PRO A 63 23.81 -27.45 15.86
N PRO A 64 23.38 -26.18 15.92
CA PRO A 64 24.30 -25.05 15.95
C PRO A 64 25.11 -25.06 17.26
N ARG A 65 26.40 -25.38 17.16
CA ARG A 65 27.36 -25.27 18.27
C ARG A 65 27.32 -23.85 18.87
N PRO A 66 27.43 -23.69 20.20
CA PRO A 66 27.49 -22.38 20.82
C PRO A 66 28.69 -21.61 20.28
N VAL A 67 28.43 -20.51 19.56
CA VAL A 67 29.46 -19.69 18.92
C VAL A 67 30.27 -19.00 20.02
N SER A 68 31.56 -19.30 20.14
CA SER A 68 32.44 -18.59 21.09
C SER A 68 32.52 -17.10 20.76
N ASP A 69 32.80 -16.24 21.74
CA ASP A 69 32.85 -14.78 21.54
C ASP A 69 33.84 -14.37 20.44
N GLU A 70 34.97 -15.06 20.39
CA GLU A 70 35.98 -14.91 19.36
C GLU A 70 35.50 -15.36 17.96
N ALA A 71 34.72 -16.45 17.87
CA ALA A 71 34.10 -16.88 16.61
C ALA A 71 32.95 -15.95 16.17
N LEU A 72 32.25 -15.33 17.12
CA LEU A 72 31.23 -14.31 16.86
C LEU A 72 31.88 -13.04 16.29
N ARG A 73 32.97 -12.58 16.90
CA ARG A 73 33.75 -11.42 16.43
C ARG A 73 34.27 -11.62 15.01
N ARG A 74 34.94 -12.74 14.74
CA ARG A 74 35.46 -13.06 13.40
C ARG A 74 34.37 -13.16 12.33
N ARG A 75 33.19 -13.70 12.66
CA ARG A 75 32.05 -13.77 11.72
C ARG A 75 31.45 -12.41 11.40
N LEU A 76 31.43 -11.47 12.35
CA LEU A 76 31.00 -10.09 12.10
C LEU A 76 32.00 -9.35 11.20
N GLN A 77 33.30 -9.47 11.49
CA GLN A 77 34.36 -8.88 10.68
C GLN A 77 34.38 -9.41 9.24
N ALA A 78 34.17 -10.72 9.05
CA ALA A 78 34.03 -11.33 7.73
C ALA A 78 32.81 -10.83 6.92
N LEU A 79 31.85 -10.16 7.57
CA LEU A 79 30.67 -9.54 6.95
C LEU A 79 30.78 -8.01 6.83
N GLY A 80 31.98 -7.45 7.07
CA GLY A 80 32.27 -6.01 6.93
C GLY A 80 31.84 -5.17 8.13
N ASP A 81 31.63 -5.77 9.30
CA ASP A 81 31.26 -5.08 10.53
C ASP A 81 32.46 -4.97 11.49
N ASP A 82 32.57 -3.87 12.23
CA ASP A 82 33.65 -3.67 13.22
C ASP A 82 33.13 -3.76 14.67
N PRO A 83 33.07 -4.96 15.26
CA PRO A 83 32.69 -5.15 16.66
C PRO A 83 33.84 -4.82 17.62
N GLY A 84 33.52 -3.92 18.56
CA GLY A 84 34.25 -3.76 19.82
C GLY A 84 34.22 -5.03 20.71
N PRO A 85 34.65 -4.93 21.98
CA PRO A 85 34.82 -6.07 22.87
C PRO A 85 33.51 -6.87 23.06
N VAL A 86 33.57 -8.16 22.70
CA VAL A 86 32.47 -9.10 22.95
C VAL A 86 32.60 -9.59 24.39
N THR A 87 31.73 -9.08 25.26
CA THR A 87 31.58 -9.45 26.67
C THR A 87 30.19 -10.04 26.89
N GLU A 88 29.91 -10.67 28.04
CA GLU A 88 28.58 -11.26 28.29
C GLU A 88 27.42 -10.26 28.09
N LEU A 89 27.64 -8.98 28.41
CA LEU A 89 26.68 -7.90 28.25
C LEU A 89 26.46 -7.52 26.77
N THR A 90 27.51 -7.51 25.95
CA THR A 90 27.43 -7.13 24.52
C THR A 90 27.16 -8.31 23.59
N ARG A 91 27.41 -9.55 24.04
CA ARG A 91 27.22 -10.81 23.29
C ARG A 91 25.83 -10.96 22.68
N ARG A 92 24.77 -10.61 23.43
CA ARG A 92 23.38 -10.64 22.91
C ARG A 92 23.13 -9.62 21.79
N LEU A 93 23.77 -8.46 21.85
CA LEU A 93 23.69 -7.43 20.81
C LEU A 93 24.43 -7.90 19.55
N TYR A 94 25.65 -8.42 19.71
CA TYR A 94 26.46 -8.93 18.60
C TYR A 94 25.85 -10.17 17.93
N LEU A 95 25.17 -11.05 18.68
CA LEU A 95 24.40 -12.17 18.08
C LEU A 95 23.26 -11.67 17.19
N ARG A 96 22.47 -10.68 17.63
CA ARG A 96 21.42 -10.07 16.78
C ARG A 96 22.01 -9.37 15.55
N ARG A 97 23.10 -8.62 15.72
CA ARG A 97 23.80 -7.94 14.63
C ARG A 97 24.37 -8.94 13.61
N LEU A 98 24.89 -10.09 14.08
CA LEU A 98 25.32 -11.18 13.22
C LEU A 98 24.13 -11.81 12.48
N GLU A 99 23.00 -12.06 13.15
CA GLU A 99 21.78 -12.53 12.48
C GLU A 99 21.30 -11.54 11.42
N GLU A 100 21.33 -10.24 11.67
CA GLU A 100 20.97 -9.19 10.71
C GLU A 100 21.91 -9.16 9.50
N LEU A 101 23.22 -9.30 9.71
CA LEU A 101 24.24 -9.29 8.64
C LEU A 101 24.26 -10.59 7.83
N VAL A 102 24.13 -11.76 8.48
CA VAL A 102 24.02 -13.08 7.81
C VAL A 102 22.73 -13.20 6.99
N ARG A 103 21.63 -12.61 7.49
CA ARG A 103 20.40 -12.44 6.71
C ARG A 103 20.57 -11.42 5.58
N GLY A 104 21.50 -10.48 5.75
CA GLY A 104 21.75 -9.34 4.88
C GLY A 104 20.54 -8.40 4.73
N PRO A 105 20.65 -7.35 3.91
CA PRO A 105 19.51 -6.53 3.51
C PRO A 105 18.39 -7.34 2.84
N ARG A 106 18.69 -8.55 2.35
CA ARG A 106 17.80 -9.48 1.65
C ARG A 106 16.93 -10.35 2.57
N GLY A 107 17.27 -10.46 3.86
CA GLY A 107 16.53 -11.27 4.84
C GLY A 107 15.47 -10.51 5.62
N ARG A 108 15.33 -9.20 5.39
CA ARG A 108 14.02 -8.54 5.46
C ARG A 108 13.32 -8.90 4.15
N SER A 109 12.23 -9.67 4.20
CA SER A 109 11.45 -10.03 3.01
C SER A 109 11.21 -8.79 2.15
N ALA A 110 11.88 -8.70 1.00
CA ALA A 110 11.82 -7.52 0.14
C ALA A 110 10.47 -7.47 -0.58
N GLY A 111 9.47 -6.94 0.14
CA GLY A 111 8.10 -6.83 -0.31
C GLY A 111 7.12 -6.77 0.86
N HIS A 112 6.47 -7.91 1.14
CA HIS A 112 5.38 -8.05 2.09
C HIS A 112 5.81 -8.20 3.55
N SER A 113 4.88 -7.95 4.48
CA SER A 113 5.11 -8.21 5.91
C SER A 113 5.35 -9.69 6.21
N PRO A 114 5.96 -10.06 7.35
CA PRO A 114 6.14 -11.45 7.76
C PRO A 114 4.82 -12.23 7.81
N GLU A 115 3.74 -11.59 8.27
CA GLU A 115 2.41 -12.18 8.42
C GLU A 115 1.75 -12.43 7.06
N LEU A 116 1.82 -11.44 6.14
CA LEU A 116 1.32 -11.61 4.78
C LEU A 116 2.14 -12.65 4.01
N ALA A 117 3.47 -12.60 4.14
CA ALA A 117 4.36 -13.58 3.52
C ALA A 117 4.13 -15.00 4.05
N ALA A 118 3.78 -15.17 5.34
CA ALA A 118 3.36 -16.45 5.89
C ALA A 118 2.03 -16.91 5.28
N ALA A 119 0.99 -16.07 5.30
CA ALA A 119 -0.32 -16.40 4.74
C ALA A 119 -0.27 -16.74 3.24
N LEU A 120 0.60 -16.07 2.47
CA LEU A 120 0.82 -16.35 1.04
C LEU A 120 1.56 -17.67 0.77
N ARG A 121 2.34 -18.19 1.75
CA ARG A 121 3.02 -19.49 1.66
C ARG A 121 2.13 -20.63 2.13
N THR A 122 1.46 -20.47 3.27
CA THR A 122 0.67 -21.53 3.93
C THR A 122 -0.79 -21.58 3.46
N GLY A 123 -1.31 -20.51 2.86
CA GLY A 123 -2.74 -20.34 2.60
C GLY A 123 -3.56 -20.00 3.85
N HIS A 124 -2.95 -19.96 5.04
CA HIS A 124 -3.63 -19.67 6.30
C HIS A 124 -3.68 -18.17 6.56
N VAL A 125 -4.89 -17.61 6.51
CA VAL A 125 -5.17 -16.20 6.81
C VAL A 125 -5.43 -16.05 8.31
N PRO A 126 -4.78 -15.10 9.02
CA PRO A 126 -5.07 -14.83 10.42
C PRO A 126 -6.54 -14.46 10.62
N ASP A 127 -7.21 -15.11 11.57
CA ASP A 127 -8.47 -14.58 12.08
C ASP A 127 -8.18 -13.35 12.98
N CYS A 128 -8.79 -12.24 12.58
CA CYS A 128 -8.74 -10.94 13.25
C CYS A 128 -10.15 -10.34 13.32
N ALA A 129 -11.21 -11.15 13.24
CA ALA A 129 -12.60 -10.66 13.30
C ALA A 129 -12.88 -9.85 14.58
N GLN A 130 -12.29 -10.24 15.72
CA GLN A 130 -12.40 -9.48 16.98
C GLN A 130 -11.61 -8.16 16.95
N ASP A 131 -10.46 -8.12 16.28
CA ASP A 131 -9.71 -6.87 16.07
C ASP A 131 -10.49 -5.92 15.17
N GLU A 132 -11.05 -6.42 14.06
CA GLU A 132 -11.87 -5.59 13.17
C GLU A 132 -13.15 -5.10 13.85
N LEU A 133 -13.76 -5.92 14.70
CA LEU A 133 -14.92 -5.52 15.51
C LEU A 133 -14.54 -4.46 16.56
N ALA A 134 -13.37 -4.58 17.20
CA ALA A 134 -12.87 -3.57 18.13
C ALA A 134 -12.57 -2.23 17.43
N LEU A 135 -12.01 -2.28 16.22
CA LEU A 135 -11.82 -1.12 15.36
C LEU A 135 -13.17 -0.45 15.02
N ALA A 136 -14.11 -1.22 14.46
CA ALA A 136 -15.40 -0.72 14.01
C ALA A 136 -16.25 -0.14 15.16
N ARG A 137 -16.30 -0.81 16.32
CA ARG A 137 -17.07 -0.36 17.50
C ARG A 137 -16.71 1.06 17.95
N GLN A 138 -15.43 1.43 17.92
CA GLN A 138 -15.00 2.76 18.31
C GLN A 138 -15.49 3.85 17.34
N PHE A 139 -15.57 3.54 16.04
CA PHE A 139 -15.98 4.49 15.02
C PHE A 139 -17.49 4.46 14.73
N ASP A 140 -18.20 3.46 15.25
CA ASP A 140 -19.66 3.43 15.26
C ASP A 140 -20.26 4.38 16.32
N ARG A 141 -19.62 4.46 17.49
CA ARG A 141 -19.92 5.44 18.55
C ARG A 141 -18.68 6.29 18.87
N PRO A 142 -18.25 7.17 17.94
CA PRO A 142 -17.05 7.97 18.12
C PRO A 142 -17.27 9.02 19.20
N ASP A 143 -16.27 9.15 20.09
CA ASP A 143 -16.22 10.19 21.10
C ASP A 143 -16.31 11.58 20.44
N ARG A 144 -17.41 12.31 20.74
CA ARG A 144 -17.70 13.62 20.16
C ARG A 144 -16.87 14.75 20.77
N SER A 145 -16.24 14.54 21.93
CA SER A 145 -15.32 15.51 22.53
C SER A 145 -13.97 15.54 21.79
N ARG A 146 -13.60 14.44 21.15
CA ARG A 146 -12.35 14.30 20.40
C ARG A 146 -12.48 14.82 18.98
N ARG A 147 -11.50 15.64 18.53
CA ARG A 147 -11.40 16.06 17.13
C ARG A 147 -10.94 14.89 16.25
N TRP A 148 -11.84 14.40 15.41
CA TRP A 148 -11.54 13.37 14.39
C TRP A 148 -11.21 14.01 13.05
N ARG A 149 -10.19 13.48 12.37
CA ARG A 149 -9.75 13.93 11.05
C ARG A 149 -10.90 13.83 10.05
N GLU A 150 -11.17 14.93 9.33
CA GLU A 150 -12.24 15.03 8.31
C GLU A 150 -13.67 14.76 8.85
N GLY A 151 -13.85 14.81 10.17
CA GLY A 151 -15.16 14.72 10.84
C GLY A 151 -15.69 13.30 11.07
N LEU A 152 -17.00 13.22 11.31
CA LEU A 152 -17.71 12.00 11.75
C LEU A 152 -18.72 11.46 10.73
N VAL A 153 -18.80 12.08 9.54
CA VAL A 153 -19.75 11.64 8.51
C VAL A 153 -19.28 10.30 7.93
N LYS A 154 -20.17 9.30 7.94
CA LYS A 154 -19.94 7.95 7.41
C LYS A 154 -19.96 7.91 5.86
N SER A 155 -19.10 8.71 5.22
CA SER A 155 -19.01 8.91 3.76
C SER A 155 -17.71 8.38 3.13
N SER A 156 -16.91 7.65 3.90
CA SER A 156 -15.62 7.10 3.47
C SER A 156 -15.67 5.60 3.21
N PHE A 157 -14.80 5.16 2.32
CA PHE A 157 -14.57 3.76 1.98
C PHE A 157 -13.09 3.51 1.66
N ASN A 158 -12.67 2.25 1.62
CA ASN A 158 -11.36 1.88 1.09
C ASN A 158 -11.49 1.40 -0.36
N TYR A 159 -10.46 1.62 -1.16
CA TYR A 159 -10.38 1.06 -2.50
C TYR A 159 -8.98 0.53 -2.80
N LEU A 160 -8.94 -0.46 -3.68
CA LEU A 160 -7.73 -1.11 -4.19
C LEU A 160 -7.70 -0.93 -5.70
N LEU A 161 -6.54 -0.56 -6.25
CA LEU A 161 -6.31 -0.62 -7.70
C LEU A 161 -5.51 -1.88 -8.04
N LEU A 162 -6.03 -2.68 -8.96
CA LEU A 162 -5.48 -3.97 -9.37
C LEU A 162 -5.06 -3.97 -10.84
N ASP A 163 -3.97 -4.67 -11.12
CA ASP A 163 -3.41 -4.86 -12.46
C ASP A 163 -4.08 -6.06 -13.17
N PRO A 164 -4.88 -5.84 -14.24
CA PRO A 164 -5.60 -6.91 -14.95
C PRO A 164 -4.67 -7.93 -15.60
N ARG A 165 -3.44 -7.53 -15.94
CA ARG A 165 -2.41 -8.42 -16.50
C ARG A 165 -2.01 -9.51 -15.51
N THR A 166 -2.19 -9.25 -14.21
CA THR A 166 -1.91 -10.19 -13.12
C THR A 166 -3.17 -10.94 -12.66
N THR A 167 -4.33 -10.29 -12.57
CA THR A 167 -5.57 -10.98 -12.20
C THR A 167 -6.03 -11.95 -13.28
N GLN A 168 -5.90 -11.59 -14.57
CA GLN A 168 -6.34 -12.38 -15.72
C GLN A 168 -7.79 -12.88 -15.54
N ASN A 169 -8.72 -11.95 -15.28
CA ASN A 169 -10.11 -12.26 -14.89
C ASN A 169 -10.19 -13.32 -13.78
N LEU A 170 -9.56 -13.03 -12.63
CA LEU A 170 -9.48 -13.96 -11.51
C LEU A 170 -10.85 -14.48 -11.03
N PRO A 171 -11.92 -13.65 -10.94
CA PRO A 171 -13.24 -14.12 -10.53
C PRO A 171 -13.77 -15.24 -11.43
N LEU A 172 -13.69 -15.08 -12.76
CA LEU A 172 -14.17 -16.07 -13.73
C LEU A 172 -13.49 -17.44 -13.56
N ARG A 173 -12.17 -17.46 -13.31
CA ARG A 173 -11.36 -18.68 -13.20
C ARG A 173 -11.16 -19.19 -11.76
N SER A 174 -11.71 -18.49 -10.76
CA SER A 174 -11.50 -18.79 -9.34
C SER A 174 -11.90 -20.21 -8.95
N HIS A 175 -12.96 -20.74 -9.55
CA HIS A 175 -13.45 -22.12 -9.36
C HIS A 175 -12.45 -23.22 -9.78
N ARG A 176 -11.42 -22.90 -10.58
CA ARG A 176 -10.37 -23.84 -11.03
C ARG A 176 -9.07 -23.72 -10.22
N LEU A 177 -9.06 -22.92 -9.16
CA LEU A 177 -7.86 -22.56 -8.41
C LEU A 177 -8.06 -22.84 -6.92
N SER A 178 -7.00 -23.21 -6.22
CA SER A 178 -7.06 -23.29 -4.76
C SER A 178 -7.24 -21.89 -4.15
N PRO A 179 -7.92 -21.76 -2.98
CA PRO A 179 -8.08 -20.48 -2.30
C PRO A 179 -6.76 -19.73 -2.07
N ALA A 180 -5.68 -20.45 -1.75
CA ALA A 180 -4.34 -19.88 -1.61
C ALA A 180 -3.78 -19.33 -2.94
N LYS A 181 -4.06 -19.97 -4.09
CA LYS A 181 -3.67 -19.45 -5.41
C LYS A 181 -4.47 -18.20 -5.77
N CYS A 182 -5.78 -18.17 -5.49
CA CYS A 182 -6.61 -16.98 -5.63
C CYS A 182 -6.06 -15.82 -4.79
N PHE A 183 -5.79 -16.05 -3.50
CA PHE A 183 -5.29 -15.02 -2.59
C PHE A 183 -3.93 -14.47 -3.03
N ARG A 184 -3.01 -15.35 -3.44
CA ARG A 184 -1.71 -14.93 -3.97
C ARG A 184 -1.81 -14.13 -5.27
N THR A 185 -2.70 -14.51 -6.19
CA THR A 185 -2.92 -13.74 -7.43
C THR A 185 -3.56 -12.38 -7.12
N PHE A 186 -4.56 -12.33 -6.25
CA PHE A 186 -5.20 -11.08 -5.81
C PHE A 186 -4.19 -10.12 -5.19
N VAL A 187 -3.43 -10.58 -4.19
CA VAL A 187 -2.41 -9.76 -3.52
C VAL A 187 -1.32 -9.28 -4.48
N LYS A 188 -0.85 -10.15 -5.40
CA LYS A 188 0.14 -9.76 -6.41
C LYS A 188 -0.39 -8.71 -7.40
N ALA A 189 -1.70 -8.70 -7.67
CA ALA A 189 -2.30 -7.74 -8.59
C ALA A 189 -2.52 -6.35 -7.97
N ILE A 190 -2.65 -6.23 -6.65
CA ILE A 190 -2.80 -4.93 -5.99
C ILE A 190 -1.53 -4.12 -6.22
N PHE A 191 -1.68 -2.95 -6.86
CA PHE A 191 -0.60 -1.97 -6.97
C PHE A 191 -0.86 -0.71 -6.17
N TYR A 192 -2.08 -0.46 -5.66
CA TYR A 192 -2.38 0.69 -4.83
C TYR A 192 -3.53 0.44 -3.85
N VAL A 193 -3.45 1.09 -2.68
CA VAL A 193 -4.51 1.14 -1.65
C VAL A 193 -4.82 2.60 -1.32
N GLY A 194 -6.08 2.97 -1.12
CA GLY A 194 -6.42 4.31 -0.66
C GLY A 194 -7.78 4.45 0.04
N LYS A 195 -7.94 5.56 0.77
CA LYS A 195 -9.21 6.06 1.30
C LYS A 195 -9.96 6.90 0.26
N GLY A 196 -11.14 6.44 -0.13
CA GLY A 196 -12.08 7.09 -1.02
C GLY A 196 -13.16 7.89 -0.28
N THR A 197 -13.68 8.92 -0.94
CA THR A 197 -14.88 9.69 -0.56
C THR A 197 -15.52 10.19 -1.85
N ARG A 198 -16.80 9.93 -2.09
CA ARG A 198 -17.48 10.30 -3.35
C ARG A 198 -16.64 9.85 -4.57
N ALA A 199 -16.43 10.72 -5.56
CA ALA A 199 -15.74 10.41 -6.82
C ALA A 199 -14.20 10.23 -6.73
N ARG A 200 -13.57 10.24 -5.53
CA ARG A 200 -12.10 10.26 -5.38
C ARG A 200 -11.30 9.18 -6.15
N PRO A 201 -11.76 7.91 -6.32
CA PRO A 201 -11.05 6.93 -7.15
C PRO A 201 -10.85 7.41 -8.59
N TYR A 202 -11.80 8.17 -9.13
CA TYR A 202 -11.76 8.69 -10.50
C TYR A 202 -10.81 9.88 -10.67
N CYS A 203 -10.39 10.58 -9.60
CA CYS A 203 -9.45 11.71 -9.72
C CYS A 203 -8.09 11.26 -10.30
N HIS A 204 -7.57 10.11 -9.87
CA HIS A 204 -6.30 9.57 -10.39
C HIS A 204 -6.43 8.98 -11.79
N LEU A 205 -7.63 8.50 -12.13
CA LEU A 205 -7.95 8.05 -13.49
C LEU A 205 -8.09 9.26 -14.43
N ALA A 206 -8.64 10.38 -13.97
CA ALA A 206 -8.69 11.63 -14.74
C ALA A 206 -7.29 12.24 -14.93
N GLU A 207 -6.44 12.24 -13.90
CA GLU A 207 -5.02 12.65 -13.99
C GLU A 207 -4.28 11.82 -15.06
N ALA A 208 -4.42 10.49 -14.99
CA ALA A 208 -3.84 9.59 -15.99
C ALA A 208 -4.45 9.82 -17.39
N LEU A 209 -5.76 10.06 -17.51
CA LEU A 209 -6.41 10.34 -18.80
C LEU A 209 -5.85 11.61 -19.46
N SER A 210 -5.59 12.66 -18.68
CA SER A 210 -4.93 13.88 -19.18
C SER A 210 -3.52 13.60 -19.71
N GLN A 211 -2.72 12.81 -18.99
CA GLN A 211 -1.36 12.44 -19.44
C GLN A 211 -1.39 11.54 -20.69
N HIS A 212 -2.32 10.58 -20.74
CA HIS A 212 -2.55 9.72 -21.90
C HIS A 212 -2.94 10.53 -23.14
N ARG A 213 -3.86 11.49 -23.02
CA ARG A 213 -4.26 12.39 -24.11
C ARG A 213 -3.12 13.31 -24.57
N ALA A 214 -2.24 13.72 -23.65
CA ALA A 214 -1.04 14.48 -23.96
C ALA A 214 0.12 13.62 -24.50
N GLY A 215 -0.06 12.31 -24.67
CA GLY A 215 0.97 11.40 -25.17
C GLY A 215 2.16 11.20 -24.21
N THR A 216 2.02 11.53 -22.92
CA THR A 216 3.13 11.44 -21.95
C THR A 216 2.94 10.32 -20.93
N GLN A 217 4.07 9.83 -20.40
CA GLN A 217 4.13 8.86 -19.30
C GLN A 217 4.54 9.54 -17.97
N LYS A 218 4.27 10.84 -17.83
CA LYS A 218 4.57 11.62 -16.61
C LYS A 218 3.51 11.39 -15.53
N GLY A 219 3.85 11.74 -14.28
CA GLY A 219 3.00 11.57 -13.10
C GLY A 219 3.68 10.80 -11.97
N CYS A 220 2.94 10.61 -10.87
CA CYS A 220 3.38 9.81 -9.72
C CYS A 220 3.43 8.30 -10.04
N PRO A 221 4.07 7.45 -9.21
CA PRO A 221 4.21 6.00 -9.49
C PRO A 221 2.89 5.28 -9.77
N LYS A 222 1.80 5.71 -9.11
CA LYS A 222 0.43 5.21 -9.33
C LYS A 222 -0.06 5.52 -10.75
N VAL A 223 0.10 6.76 -11.21
CA VAL A 223 -0.33 7.20 -12.54
C VAL A 223 0.48 6.51 -13.64
N ARG A 224 1.78 6.35 -13.46
CA ARG A 224 2.62 5.57 -14.40
C ARG A 224 2.11 4.13 -14.53
N ARG A 225 1.79 3.45 -13.43
CA ARG A 225 1.21 2.09 -13.48
C ARG A 225 -0.17 2.05 -14.16
N ILE A 226 -1.01 3.08 -13.98
CA ILE A 226 -2.29 3.20 -14.72
C ILE A 226 -2.03 3.30 -16.23
N LEU A 227 -1.11 4.16 -16.65
CA LEU A 227 -0.74 4.35 -18.05
C LEU A 227 -0.09 3.10 -18.66
N GLU A 228 0.78 2.40 -17.93
CA GLU A 228 1.37 1.10 -18.33
C GLU A 228 0.30 0.02 -18.59
N ILE A 229 -0.77 0.01 -17.81
CA ILE A 229 -1.90 -0.93 -17.98
C ILE A 229 -2.68 -0.57 -19.24
N TRP A 230 -3.02 0.71 -19.44
CA TRP A 230 -3.73 1.16 -20.64
C TRP A 230 -2.92 0.97 -21.93
N ALA A 231 -1.61 1.19 -21.90
CA ALA A 231 -0.71 0.93 -23.02
C ALA A 231 -0.68 -0.55 -23.45
N SER A 232 -1.07 -1.47 -22.56
CA SER A 232 -1.25 -2.90 -22.87
C SER A 232 -2.65 -3.28 -23.38
N GLY A 233 -3.52 -2.30 -23.66
CA GLY A 233 -4.90 -2.51 -24.14
C GLY A 233 -5.91 -2.91 -23.06
N GLN A 234 -5.51 -2.92 -21.79
CA GLN A 234 -6.35 -3.34 -20.65
C GLN A 234 -6.75 -2.15 -19.79
N GLY A 235 -7.83 -2.26 -19.02
CA GLY A 235 -8.30 -1.21 -18.11
C GLY A 235 -8.01 -1.52 -16.64
N VAL A 236 -7.77 -0.49 -15.83
CA VAL A 236 -7.45 -0.65 -14.40
C VAL A 236 -8.66 -1.12 -13.62
N ILE A 237 -8.48 -2.09 -12.73
CA ILE A 237 -9.56 -2.60 -11.88
C ILE A 237 -9.61 -1.77 -10.60
N SER A 238 -10.78 -1.23 -10.24
CA SER A 238 -11.03 -0.55 -8.96
C SER A 238 -11.96 -1.41 -8.10
N VAL A 239 -11.44 -1.98 -7.01
CA VAL A 239 -12.23 -2.74 -6.03
C VAL A 239 -12.58 -1.82 -4.87
N HIS A 240 -13.87 -1.61 -4.58
CA HIS A 240 -14.32 -0.83 -3.43
C HIS A 240 -14.64 -1.77 -2.26
N CYS A 241 -14.20 -1.44 -1.06
CA CYS A 241 -14.40 -2.25 0.13
C CYS A 241 -14.57 -1.38 1.39
N PHE A 242 -15.13 -1.96 2.46
CA PHE A 242 -15.33 -1.30 3.76
C PHE A 242 -16.05 0.06 3.63
N GLN A 243 -17.27 0.04 3.10
CA GLN A 243 -18.09 1.23 2.85
C GLN A 243 -18.73 1.79 4.13
N SER A 244 -19.29 3.00 4.04
CA SER A 244 -20.03 3.68 5.11
C SER A 244 -19.23 3.84 6.43
N THR A 245 -17.92 4.09 6.29
CA THR A 245 -17.00 4.34 7.40
C THR A 245 -16.78 5.83 7.61
N VAL A 246 -16.43 6.23 8.83
CA VAL A 246 -15.91 7.59 9.09
C VAL A 246 -14.48 7.71 8.54
N PRO A 247 -13.99 8.92 8.19
CA PRO A 247 -12.68 9.07 7.56
C PRO A 247 -11.53 8.49 8.39
N ALA A 248 -11.56 8.66 9.72
CA ALA A 248 -10.55 8.13 10.63
C ALA A 248 -10.48 6.58 10.63
N GLU A 249 -11.62 5.90 10.46
CA GLU A 249 -11.66 4.45 10.29
C GLU A 249 -11.06 4.04 8.94
N ALA A 250 -11.50 4.67 7.85
CA ALA A 250 -11.00 4.37 6.50
C ALA A 250 -9.48 4.56 6.39
N TYR A 251 -8.92 5.61 6.99
CA TYR A 251 -7.47 5.80 7.08
C TYR A 251 -6.77 4.70 7.89
N THR A 252 -7.39 4.26 8.99
CA THR A 252 -6.84 3.20 9.83
C THR A 252 -6.82 1.85 9.12
N ARG A 253 -7.88 1.54 8.36
CA ARG A 253 -7.98 0.39 7.47
C ARG A 253 -6.93 0.47 6.34
N GLU A 254 -6.78 1.63 5.69
CA GLU A 254 -5.72 1.88 4.70
C GLU A 254 -4.33 1.65 5.30
N GLY A 255 -4.06 2.18 6.51
CA GLY A 255 -2.81 2.00 7.23
C GLY A 255 -2.48 0.53 7.47
N CYS A 256 -3.44 -0.27 7.97
CA CYS A 256 -3.23 -1.70 8.22
C CYS A 256 -3.01 -2.49 6.91
N LEU A 257 -3.75 -2.19 5.85
CA LEU A 257 -3.58 -2.81 4.52
C LEU A 257 -2.19 -2.51 3.94
N VAL A 258 -1.75 -1.25 4.00
CA VAL A 258 -0.43 -0.80 3.53
C VAL A 258 0.71 -1.37 4.40
N GLU A 259 0.50 -1.52 5.72
CA GLU A 259 1.50 -2.13 6.62
C GLU A 259 1.67 -3.64 6.35
N ALA A 260 0.60 -4.34 5.95
CA ALA A 260 0.66 -5.75 5.57
C ALA A 260 1.28 -5.96 4.16
N LEU A 261 0.86 -5.17 3.16
CA LEU A 261 1.41 -5.23 1.80
C LEU A 261 2.87 -4.80 1.74
N GLY A 262 3.27 -3.81 2.52
CA GLY A 262 4.60 -3.21 2.49
C GLY A 262 4.80 -2.27 1.30
N LEU A 263 5.28 -1.05 1.58
CA LEU A 263 5.42 0.03 0.59
C LEU A 263 6.26 -0.34 -0.65
N GLN A 264 7.17 -1.32 -0.54
CA GLN A 264 8.02 -1.71 -1.67
C GLN A 264 7.31 -2.58 -2.71
N THR A 265 6.06 -2.99 -2.48
CA THR A 265 5.26 -3.79 -3.44
C THR A 265 4.18 -3.01 -4.17
N ILE A 266 3.85 -1.81 -3.70
CA ILE A 266 2.73 -1.00 -4.16
C ILE A 266 3.18 0.44 -4.42
N THR A 267 2.45 1.17 -5.25
CA THR A 267 2.75 2.56 -5.64
C THR A 267 2.37 3.60 -4.57
N ASN A 268 2.03 3.17 -3.35
CA ASN A 268 1.79 4.06 -2.21
C ASN A 268 3.12 4.70 -1.78
N GLN A 269 3.19 6.03 -1.80
CA GLN A 269 4.41 6.76 -1.43
C GLN A 269 4.60 6.92 0.08
N ARG A 270 3.56 6.72 0.89
CA ARG A 270 3.56 6.91 2.35
C ARG A 270 2.78 5.79 3.04
N LYS A 271 3.14 5.48 4.28
CA LYS A 271 2.33 4.62 5.16
C LYS A 271 1.03 5.35 5.51
N GLY A 272 -0.08 4.62 5.63
CA GLY A 272 -1.33 5.16 6.14
C GLY A 272 -1.27 5.40 7.65
N ASN A 273 -2.03 6.39 8.13
CA ASN A 273 -2.12 6.72 9.54
C ASN A 273 -3.14 5.82 10.26
N CYS A 274 -2.80 5.33 11.45
CA CYS A 274 -3.75 4.62 12.31
C CYS A 274 -4.31 5.56 13.37
N TYR A 275 -5.62 5.48 13.59
CA TYR A 275 -6.37 6.27 14.57
C TYR A 275 -7.06 5.32 15.57
N GLY A 276 -7.59 5.89 16.65
CA GLY A 276 -8.34 5.11 17.65
C GLY A 276 -7.49 4.06 18.36
N VAL A 277 -8.09 2.92 18.70
CA VAL A 277 -7.44 1.79 19.40
C VAL A 277 -6.30 1.18 18.58
N ALA A 278 -6.40 1.16 17.24
CA ALA A 278 -5.36 0.60 16.39
C ALA A 278 -4.07 1.46 16.38
N ALA A 279 -4.15 2.73 16.79
CA ALA A 279 -2.97 3.57 16.97
C ALA A 279 -2.05 3.05 18.09
N SER A 280 -2.61 2.51 19.18
CA SER A 280 -1.84 1.94 20.30
C SER A 280 -1.49 0.45 20.13
N TRP A 281 -1.98 -0.22 19.08
CA TRP A 281 -1.67 -1.63 18.85
C TRP A 281 -0.21 -1.86 18.43
N PRO A 282 0.37 -3.02 18.79
CA PRO A 282 1.62 -3.48 18.20
C PRO A 282 1.51 -3.59 16.68
N ALA A 283 2.62 -3.30 16.00
CA ALA A 283 2.74 -3.33 14.56
C ALA A 283 2.34 -4.71 13.96
N GLU A 284 2.70 -5.82 14.63
CA GLU A 284 2.29 -7.18 14.25
C GLU A 284 0.76 -7.33 14.20
N ARG A 285 0.04 -6.86 15.23
CA ARG A 285 -1.43 -6.95 15.31
C ARG A 285 -2.11 -6.19 14.17
N ARG A 286 -1.61 -4.97 13.85
CA ARG A 286 -2.09 -4.20 12.69
C ARG A 286 -1.85 -4.92 11.38
N ARG A 287 -0.68 -5.55 11.19
CA ARG A 287 -0.38 -6.31 9.97
C ARG A 287 -1.24 -7.56 9.84
N ARG A 288 -1.48 -8.31 10.94
CA ARG A 288 -2.44 -9.42 10.96
C ARG A 288 -3.84 -8.97 10.55
N LEU A 289 -4.35 -7.86 11.10
CA LEU A 289 -5.62 -7.28 10.68
C LEU A 289 -5.59 -6.87 9.19
N GLY A 290 -4.48 -6.31 8.71
CA GLY A 290 -4.26 -6.02 7.28
C GLY A 290 -4.40 -7.25 6.39
N VAL A 291 -3.78 -8.39 6.76
CA VAL A 291 -3.91 -9.67 6.04
C VAL A 291 -5.36 -10.18 6.04
N HIS A 292 -6.04 -10.10 7.18
CA HIS A 292 -7.45 -10.46 7.30
C HIS A 292 -8.33 -9.61 6.37
N MET A 293 -8.13 -8.28 6.36
CA MET A 293 -8.86 -7.37 5.48
C MET A 293 -8.52 -7.55 4.00
N LEU A 294 -7.27 -7.90 3.64
CA LEU A 294 -6.92 -8.27 2.26
C LEU A 294 -7.70 -9.51 1.80
N HIS A 295 -7.84 -10.52 2.65
CA HIS A 295 -8.62 -11.72 2.32
C HIS A 295 -10.12 -11.40 2.19
N ARG A 296 -10.66 -10.52 3.04
CA ARG A 296 -12.04 -10.03 2.89
C ARG A 296 -12.23 -9.23 1.59
N ALA A 297 -11.28 -8.37 1.23
CA ALA A 297 -11.32 -7.61 -0.03
C ALA A 297 -11.23 -8.52 -1.26
N MET A 298 -10.45 -9.61 -1.20
CA MET A 298 -10.46 -10.65 -2.24
C MET A 298 -11.86 -11.26 -2.40
N ARG A 299 -12.52 -11.63 -1.29
CA ARG A 299 -13.86 -12.22 -1.35
C ARG A 299 -14.89 -11.28 -1.97
N ILE A 300 -14.80 -9.97 -1.69
CA ILE A 300 -15.62 -8.94 -2.33
C ILE A 300 -15.35 -8.93 -3.84
N PHE A 301 -14.08 -8.84 -4.26
CA PHE A 301 -13.70 -8.84 -5.69
C PHE A 301 -14.15 -10.11 -6.44
N LEU A 302 -14.03 -11.29 -5.82
CA LEU A 302 -14.49 -12.54 -6.42
C LEU A 302 -16.01 -12.59 -6.58
N ALA A 303 -16.78 -11.94 -5.70
CA ALA A 303 -18.23 -11.87 -5.77
C ALA A 303 -18.74 -10.76 -6.72
N GLU A 304 -18.09 -9.60 -6.74
CA GLU A 304 -18.46 -8.47 -7.60
C GLU A 304 -18.02 -8.65 -9.07
N GLY A 305 -17.02 -9.49 -9.32
CA GLY A 305 -16.44 -9.71 -10.64
C GLY A 305 -15.36 -8.68 -11.02
N GLU A 306 -14.69 -8.92 -12.15
CA GLU A 306 -13.65 -8.03 -12.65
C GLU A 306 -14.23 -7.01 -13.64
N ARG A 307 -14.18 -5.72 -13.28
CA ARG A 307 -14.52 -4.59 -14.15
C ARG A 307 -13.27 -3.74 -14.39
N GLN A 308 -12.94 -3.53 -15.66
CA GLN A 308 -11.74 -2.80 -16.09
C GLN A 308 -12.13 -1.38 -16.53
N LEU A 309 -11.44 -0.36 -16.04
CA LEU A 309 -11.62 1.05 -16.40
C LEU A 309 -10.55 1.47 -17.42
N ARG A 310 -10.97 1.61 -18.68
CA ARG A 310 -10.16 2.06 -19.82
C ARG A 310 -10.26 3.57 -20.00
N PRO A 311 -9.41 4.20 -20.83
CA PRO A 311 -9.48 5.65 -21.12
C PRO A 311 -10.85 6.13 -21.60
N ALA A 312 -11.60 5.30 -22.33
CA ALA A 312 -12.94 5.63 -22.84
C ALA A 312 -14.04 5.64 -21.77
N ASP A 313 -13.88 4.85 -20.69
CA ASP A 313 -14.87 4.73 -19.61
C ASP A 313 -14.79 5.90 -18.63
N ILE A 314 -13.72 6.69 -18.70
CA ILE A 314 -13.45 7.82 -17.82
C ILE A 314 -14.01 9.07 -18.47
N GLN A 315 -15.28 9.35 -18.15
CA GLN A 315 -15.87 10.64 -18.42
C GLN A 315 -15.09 11.71 -17.64
N GLY A 316 -14.29 12.49 -18.35
CA GLY A 316 -13.77 13.75 -17.81
C GLY A 316 -14.98 14.62 -17.49
N GLY A 317 -15.14 14.99 -16.21
CA GLY A 317 -16.24 15.83 -15.78
C GLY A 317 -16.28 17.11 -16.62
N ARG A 318 -17.42 17.30 -17.30
CA ARG A 318 -17.81 18.61 -17.85
C ARG A 318 -18.45 19.42 -16.72
#